data_AF-A0AAE3QXD1-F1
#
_entry.id   AF-A0AAE3QXD1-F1
#
_cell.length_a   1.000
_cell.length_b   1.000
_cell.length_c   1.000
_cell.angle_alpha   90.00
_cell.angle_beta   90.00
_cell.angle_gamma   90.00
#
_symmetry.space_group_name_H-M   'P 1'
#
loop_
_entity.id
_entity.type
_entity.pdbx_description
1 polymer ?
#
loop_
_entity_poly.entity_id
_entity_poly.type
_entity_poly.pdbx_seq_one_letter_code
_entity_poly.pdbx_strand_id
1 'polypeptide(L)'
;MSIFKLNQHIRDFSLKKIIPKIGVMIVLFLTILTGYTIGIYIQNKKSLEVVNRIEDVRIPVRAIVNEILIGTSKLAANQRGYFMSGDIKYKGERLEIWEKEVAFQVKRLLEFQKDLSATDQENVNVVIVKLNQYKVVQDELEQFYDENIAPVQNRIQLAQASDTASKDALLADLLQKAKLDHELHELIYNKSRKLRQDYQKILQTIKDTQEKDLHVETEQINTEIMVTNSVMISALIIATIVWAGLGYLVSRSLKKSIQKPVDMLTKLQAGELPDDVQPSEDELNAIIAAGNKVIHNMKSASLFAKNIGEGNFDHTFHVSGENDVLGNSLIQMRDKLQQVTLEDKKRNWITHGLAELGDILRKTEHMSGDFYATIVSFIVKYVNANQGGLFVTQNNQLELMACYAFNRRKYLTKTVQPGEGLVGQAYLEKEFIFLKEVPVEYLRVTSGLGDAPPRCILICPLVLKDQVYGILELASFTVFGEHQIELVKKLCEQLASVVSTEQINQQTARLLLASQQQAEELRAQEEEMRQNMEELAATQEEMFRKEQEYLNRIRELEEKTV
;
A
#
# COMPACT_ATOMS: atom_id res chain seq x y z
N MET A 1 12.88 2.31 21.90
CA MET A 1 12.09 3.56 21.99
C MET A 1 11.56 4.10 20.64
N SER A 2 11.93 3.51 19.48
CA SER A 2 11.55 3.98 18.13
C SER A 2 10.21 3.41 17.60
N ILE A 3 9.89 2.15 17.93
CA ILE A 3 8.66 1.46 17.47
C ILE A 3 7.40 2.04 18.14
N PHE A 4 7.53 2.59 19.36
CA PHE A 4 6.41 3.18 20.10
C PHE A 4 5.91 4.49 19.49
N LYS A 5 6.76 5.24 18.76
CA LYS A 5 6.37 6.49 18.09
C LYS A 5 5.70 6.26 16.74
N LEU A 6 6.06 5.20 16.01
CA LEU A 6 5.38 4.85 14.76
C LEU A 6 3.98 4.27 15.02
N ASN A 7 3.84 3.50 16.10
CA ASN A 7 2.55 3.00 16.56
C ASN A 7 1.61 4.13 17.04
N GLN A 8 2.16 5.30 17.40
CA GLN A 8 1.38 6.47 17.77
C GLN A 8 0.75 7.14 16.54
N HIS A 9 1.45 7.22 15.41
CA HIS A 9 0.91 7.80 14.17
C HIS A 9 -0.07 6.89 13.42
N ILE A 10 0.07 5.56 13.50
CA ILE A 10 -0.93 4.63 12.92
C ILE A 10 -2.20 4.59 13.78
N ARG A 11 -2.07 4.76 15.11
CA ARG A 11 -3.21 4.90 16.03
C ARG A 11 -3.97 6.23 15.86
N ASP A 12 -3.32 7.22 15.22
CA ASP A 12 -3.91 8.51 14.84
C ASP A 12 -4.50 8.54 13.42
N PHE A 13 -4.58 7.40 12.71
CA PHE A 13 -5.41 7.27 11.50
C PHE A 13 -6.90 7.25 11.89
N SER A 14 -7.36 8.30 12.58
CA SER A 14 -8.76 8.53 12.86
C SER A 14 -9.31 9.36 11.71
N LEU A 15 -10.32 8.85 11.01
CA LEU A 15 -11.04 9.54 9.93
C LEU A 15 -11.87 10.74 10.45
N LYS A 16 -11.30 11.55 11.35
CA LYS A 16 -11.92 12.66 12.07
C LYS A 16 -12.39 13.79 11.16
N LYS A 17 -11.90 13.90 9.93
CA LYS A 17 -12.35 14.89 8.93
C LYS A 17 -13.22 14.26 7.83
N ILE A 18 -13.13 12.96 7.58
CA ILE A 18 -13.93 12.24 6.57
C ILE A 18 -15.24 11.70 7.17
N ILE A 19 -15.19 11.02 8.32
CA ILE A 19 -16.38 10.46 8.99
C ILE A 19 -17.43 11.53 9.31
N PRO A 20 -17.11 12.74 9.82
CA PRO A 20 -18.14 13.73 10.07
C PRO A 20 -18.81 14.22 8.80
N LYS A 21 -18.11 14.29 7.67
CA LYS A 21 -18.71 14.69 6.39
C LYS A 21 -19.73 13.66 5.91
N ILE A 22 -19.39 12.38 6.02
CA ILE A 22 -20.29 11.26 5.71
C ILE A 22 -21.45 11.21 6.73
N GLY A 23 -21.15 11.42 8.02
CA GLY A 23 -22.14 11.46 9.09
C GLY A 23 -23.15 12.59 8.90
N VAL A 24 -22.70 13.80 8.55
CA VAL A 24 -23.57 14.94 8.23
C VAL A 24 -24.46 14.62 7.03
N MET A 25 -23.94 13.98 5.99
CA MET A 25 -24.78 13.53 4.87
C MET A 25 -25.87 12.56 5.33
N ILE A 26 -25.51 11.51 6.08
CA ILE A 26 -26.47 10.52 6.58
C ILE A 26 -27.56 11.19 7.44
N VAL A 27 -27.15 12.07 8.37
CA VAL A 27 -28.10 12.82 9.22
C VAL A 27 -29.03 13.67 8.37
N LEU A 28 -28.52 14.42 7.39
CA LEU A 28 -29.34 15.22 6.47
C LEU A 28 -30.35 14.35 5.72
N PHE A 29 -29.93 13.18 5.21
CA PHE A 29 -30.85 12.25 4.54
C PHE A 29 -31.95 11.75 5.46
N LEU A 30 -31.61 11.34 6.67
CA LEU A 30 -32.59 10.88 7.66
C LEU A 30 -33.56 12.00 8.04
N THR A 31 -33.09 13.25 8.17
CA THR A 31 -33.98 14.41 8.44
C THR A 31 -34.94 14.70 7.27
N ILE A 32 -34.48 14.57 6.03
CA ILE A 32 -35.34 14.75 4.84
C ILE A 32 -36.37 13.62 4.76
N LEU A 33 -35.95 12.38 4.97
CA LEU A 33 -36.82 11.21 4.94
C LEU A 33 -37.91 11.29 6.02
N THR A 34 -37.54 11.65 7.25
CA THR A 34 -38.49 11.84 8.35
C THR A 34 -39.47 12.97 8.07
N GLY A 35 -39.00 14.13 7.59
CA GLY A 35 -39.87 15.24 7.18
C GLY A 35 -40.87 14.83 6.09
N TYR A 36 -40.42 14.07 5.09
CA TYR A 36 -41.27 13.52 4.03
C TYR A 36 -42.35 12.57 4.61
N THR A 37 -41.97 11.65 5.51
CA THR A 37 -42.95 10.74 6.14
C THR A 37 -43.98 11.46 6.99
N ILE A 38 -43.58 12.52 7.71
CA ILE A 38 -44.50 13.36 8.50
C ILE A 38 -45.49 14.09 7.57
N GLY A 39 -45.02 14.59 6.43
CA GLY A 39 -45.86 15.24 5.42
C GLY A 39 -46.98 14.32 4.91
N ILE A 40 -46.62 13.09 4.50
CA ILE A 40 -47.60 12.08 4.07
C ILE A 40 -48.60 11.77 5.19
N TYR A 41 -48.12 11.61 6.42
CA TYR A 41 -48.98 11.30 7.56
C TYR A 41 -50.04 12.40 7.80
N ILE A 42 -49.62 13.67 7.79
CA ILE A 42 -50.52 14.82 7.96
C ILE A 42 -51.54 14.89 6.81
N GLN A 43 -51.08 14.72 5.57
CA GLN A 43 -51.95 14.71 4.38
C GLN A 43 -53.00 13.61 4.48
N ASN A 44 -52.60 12.37 4.77
CA ASN A 44 -53.50 11.23 4.91
C ASN A 44 -54.54 11.45 6.03
N LYS A 45 -54.13 12.03 7.16
CA LYS A 45 -55.05 12.35 8.26
C LYS A 45 -56.12 13.35 7.81
N LYS A 46 -55.73 14.41 7.12
CA LYS A 46 -56.67 15.44 6.62
C LYS A 46 -57.63 14.86 5.58
N SER A 47 -57.12 14.03 4.66
CA SER A 47 -57.97 13.34 3.67
C SER A 47 -58.99 12.42 4.35
N LEU A 48 -58.59 11.69 5.39
CA LEU A 48 -59.49 10.80 6.14
C LEU A 48 -60.62 11.58 6.83
N GLU A 49 -60.34 12.74 7.41
CA GLU A 49 -61.38 13.57 8.07
C GLU A 49 -62.47 14.04 7.11
N VAL A 50 -62.13 14.32 5.85
CA VAL A 50 -63.13 14.73 4.84
C VAL A 50 -63.86 13.51 4.26
N VAL A 51 -63.15 12.40 4.02
CA VAL A 51 -63.78 11.13 3.60
C VAL A 51 -64.83 10.67 4.61
N ASN A 52 -64.48 10.67 5.91
CA ASN A 52 -65.42 10.29 6.97
C ASN A 52 -66.66 11.19 6.97
N ARG A 53 -66.52 12.51 6.77
CA ARG A 53 -67.67 13.44 6.70
C ARG A 53 -68.58 13.16 5.50
N ILE A 54 -67.99 12.82 4.36
CA ILE A 54 -68.73 12.44 3.15
C ILE A 54 -69.51 11.13 3.38
N GLU A 55 -68.84 10.12 3.90
CA GLU A 55 -69.40 8.78 4.12
C GLU A 55 -70.44 8.76 5.24
N ASP A 56 -70.13 9.39 6.38
CA ASP A 56 -70.96 9.32 7.58
C ASP A 56 -72.11 10.33 7.56
N VAL A 57 -72.00 11.46 6.86
CA VAL A 57 -73.01 12.54 6.91
C VAL A 57 -73.63 12.83 5.55
N ARG A 58 -72.82 13.20 4.53
CA ARG A 58 -73.35 13.71 3.25
C ARG A 58 -74.18 12.67 2.50
N ILE A 59 -73.65 11.47 2.33
CA ILE A 59 -74.32 10.38 1.60
C ILE A 59 -75.61 9.92 2.32
N PRO A 60 -75.58 9.63 3.64
CA PRO A 60 -76.78 9.23 4.38
C PRO A 60 -77.88 10.29 4.37
N VAL A 61 -77.56 11.57 4.58
CA VAL A 61 -78.57 12.64 4.60
C VAL A 61 -79.25 12.78 3.24
N ARG A 62 -78.47 12.75 2.14
CA ARG A 62 -79.02 12.77 0.77
C ARG A 62 -79.97 11.61 0.52
N ALA A 63 -79.60 10.40 0.97
CA ALA A 63 -80.44 9.21 0.84
C ALA A 63 -81.73 9.33 1.67
N ILE A 64 -81.64 9.76 2.93
CA ILE A 64 -82.78 9.96 3.83
C ILE A 64 -83.78 10.96 3.25
N VAL A 65 -83.30 12.11 2.77
CA VAL A 65 -84.15 13.13 2.14
C VAL A 65 -84.88 12.58 0.91
N ASN A 66 -84.19 11.77 0.10
CA ASN A 66 -84.77 11.12 -1.07
C ASN A 66 -85.87 10.11 -0.69
N GLU A 67 -85.65 9.31 0.35
CA GLU A 67 -86.66 8.38 0.89
C GLU A 67 -87.90 9.11 1.42
N ILE A 68 -87.74 10.25 2.12
CA ILE A 68 -88.87 11.07 2.58
C ILE A 68 -89.68 11.61 1.39
N LEU A 69 -89.01 12.08 0.33
CA LEU A 69 -89.67 12.57 -0.88
C LEU A 69 -90.48 11.45 -1.60
N ILE A 70 -89.91 10.24 -1.67
CA ILE A 70 -90.57 9.06 -2.23
C ILE A 70 -91.76 8.64 -1.35
N GLY A 71 -91.54 8.46 -0.06
CA GLY A 71 -92.56 8.03 0.90
C GLY A 71 -93.76 8.97 0.92
N THR A 72 -93.52 10.29 0.98
CA THR A 72 -94.62 11.27 0.92
C THR A 72 -95.36 11.29 -0.42
N SER A 73 -94.70 10.91 -1.51
CA SER A 73 -95.36 10.75 -2.80
C SER A 73 -96.24 9.50 -2.86
N LYS A 74 -95.80 8.40 -2.23
CA LYS A 74 -96.62 7.19 -2.04
C LYS A 74 -97.82 7.45 -1.12
N LEU A 75 -97.66 8.24 -0.06
CA LEU A 75 -98.77 8.63 0.82
C LEU A 75 -99.88 9.32 0.04
N ALA A 76 -99.52 10.35 -0.73
CA ALA A 76 -100.48 11.07 -1.56
C ALA A 76 -101.12 10.18 -2.64
N ALA A 77 -100.41 9.18 -3.16
CA ALA A 77 -100.96 8.22 -4.11
C ALA A 77 -102.01 7.30 -3.45
N ASN A 78 -101.70 6.75 -2.27
CA ASN A 78 -102.62 5.90 -1.52
C ASN A 78 -103.84 6.67 -1.03
N GLN A 79 -103.67 7.90 -0.55
CA GLN A 79 -104.81 8.73 -0.14
C GLN A 79 -105.76 8.99 -1.32
N ARG A 80 -105.23 9.28 -2.52
CA ARG A 80 -106.06 9.41 -3.73
C ARG A 80 -106.75 8.09 -4.09
N GLY A 81 -106.04 6.97 -3.99
CA GLY A 81 -106.62 5.63 -4.20
C GLY A 81 -107.80 5.38 -3.26
N TYR A 82 -107.68 5.79 -1.99
CA TYR A 82 -108.76 5.73 -1.01
C TYR A 82 -109.95 6.59 -1.42
N PHE A 83 -109.74 7.87 -1.74
CA PHE A 83 -110.84 8.77 -2.15
C PHE A 83 -111.55 8.33 -3.44
N MET A 84 -110.86 7.65 -4.35
CA MET A 84 -111.44 7.17 -5.60
C MET A 84 -112.25 5.88 -5.42
N SER A 85 -111.77 4.96 -4.56
CA SER A 85 -112.33 3.60 -4.47
C SER A 85 -113.18 3.35 -3.23
N GLY A 86 -112.93 4.08 -2.14
CA GLY A 86 -113.46 3.79 -0.81
C GLY A 86 -112.83 2.55 -0.14
N ASP A 87 -111.83 1.90 -0.76
CA ASP A 87 -111.20 0.69 -0.23
C ASP A 87 -110.25 1.01 0.94
N ILE A 88 -110.63 0.54 2.13
CA ILE A 88 -109.90 0.71 3.39
C ILE A 88 -108.45 0.23 3.31
N LYS A 89 -108.12 -0.69 2.39
CA LYS A 89 -106.74 -1.14 2.15
C LYS A 89 -105.80 0.02 1.89
N TYR A 90 -106.19 0.99 1.07
CA TYR A 90 -105.36 2.17 0.76
C TYR A 90 -105.10 3.05 1.99
N LYS A 91 -106.09 3.17 2.89
CA LYS A 91 -105.95 3.91 4.14
C LYS A 91 -104.97 3.21 5.09
N GLY A 92 -105.05 1.88 5.18
CA GLY A 92 -104.10 1.05 5.93
C GLY A 92 -102.67 1.14 5.39
N GLU A 93 -102.49 0.97 4.08
CA GLU A 93 -101.18 1.08 3.41
C GLU A 93 -100.57 2.48 3.58
N ARG A 94 -101.39 3.54 3.50
CA ARG A 94 -100.95 4.91 3.76
C ARG A 94 -100.42 5.09 5.19
N LEU A 95 -101.14 4.62 6.20
CA LEU A 95 -100.70 4.71 7.60
C LEU A 95 -99.39 3.94 7.81
N GLU A 96 -99.26 2.77 7.20
CA GLU A 96 -98.03 1.98 7.24
C GLU A 96 -96.85 2.71 6.58
N ILE A 97 -97.05 3.32 5.39
CA ILE A 97 -96.03 4.13 4.72
C ILE A 97 -95.62 5.32 5.59
N TRP A 98 -96.56 5.96 6.28
CA TRP A 98 -96.22 7.07 7.16
C TRP A 98 -95.30 6.61 8.29
N GLU A 99 -95.68 5.57 9.02
CA GLU A 99 -94.90 5.12 10.18
C GLU A 99 -93.55 4.50 9.77
N LYS A 100 -93.54 3.64 8.76
CA LYS A 100 -92.36 2.85 8.38
C LYS A 100 -91.41 3.57 7.41
N GLU A 101 -91.92 4.40 6.51
CA GLU A 101 -91.09 5.06 5.49
C GLU A 101 -90.86 6.54 5.80
N VAL A 102 -91.89 7.31 6.16
CA VAL A 102 -91.75 8.77 6.33
C VAL A 102 -91.27 9.15 7.73
N ALA A 103 -92.01 8.79 8.77
CA ALA A 103 -91.70 9.15 10.16
C ALA A 103 -90.36 8.56 10.61
N PHE A 104 -90.08 7.31 10.22
CA PHE A 104 -88.79 6.67 10.47
C PHE A 104 -87.61 7.46 9.88
N GLN A 105 -87.71 7.86 8.60
CA GLN A 105 -86.64 8.62 7.94
C GLN A 105 -86.54 10.06 8.46
N VAL A 106 -87.66 10.67 8.84
CA VAL A 106 -87.67 11.97 9.51
C VAL A 106 -86.92 11.92 10.85
N LYS A 107 -87.10 10.85 11.64
CA LYS A 107 -86.33 10.65 12.88
C LYS A 107 -84.84 10.52 12.60
N ARG A 108 -84.46 9.75 11.58
CA ARG A 108 -83.05 9.64 11.15
C ARG A 108 -82.48 10.97 10.67
N LEU A 109 -83.24 11.76 9.93
CA LEU A 109 -82.81 13.08 9.49
C LEU A 109 -82.51 14.01 10.68
N LEU A 110 -83.30 13.91 11.75
CA LEU A 110 -83.10 14.67 12.98
C LEU A 110 -81.80 14.26 13.71
N GLU A 111 -81.41 12.99 13.65
CA GLU A 111 -80.16 12.50 14.24
C GLU A 111 -78.93 13.18 13.60
N PHE A 112 -78.98 13.44 12.28
CA PHE A 112 -77.92 14.12 11.55
C PHE A 112 -77.95 15.65 11.66
N GLN A 113 -78.99 16.24 12.27
CA GLN A 113 -79.20 17.68 12.24
C GLN A 113 -77.97 18.46 12.69
N LYS A 114 -77.33 18.07 13.80
CA LYS A 114 -76.18 18.80 14.37
C LYS A 114 -74.95 18.81 13.48
N ASP A 115 -74.84 17.85 12.57
CA ASP A 115 -73.71 17.71 11.64
C ASP A 115 -73.92 18.47 10.32
N LEU A 116 -75.09 19.11 10.17
CA LEU A 116 -75.45 19.92 9.01
C LEU A 116 -75.06 21.40 9.19
N SER A 117 -75.10 22.15 8.08
CA SER A 117 -74.93 23.60 8.09
C SER A 117 -76.02 24.28 8.93
N ALA A 118 -75.75 25.46 9.49
CA ALA A 118 -76.75 26.21 10.26
C ALA A 118 -78.06 26.45 9.47
N THR A 119 -77.94 26.65 8.15
CA THR A 119 -79.09 26.79 7.24
C THR A 119 -79.88 25.49 7.12
N ASP A 120 -79.19 24.35 6.93
CA ASP A 120 -79.85 23.05 6.81
C ASP A 120 -80.43 22.56 8.14
N GLN A 121 -79.81 22.92 9.27
CA GLN A 121 -80.37 22.68 10.60
C GLN A 121 -81.75 23.32 10.76
N GLU A 122 -81.88 24.56 10.32
CA GLU A 122 -83.16 25.29 10.35
C GLU A 122 -84.16 24.70 9.35
N ASN A 123 -83.70 24.37 8.14
CA ASN A 123 -84.53 23.70 7.13
C ASN A 123 -85.08 22.36 7.64
N VAL A 124 -84.29 21.58 8.39
CA VAL A 124 -84.73 20.33 9.03
C VAL A 124 -85.82 20.60 10.09
N ASN A 125 -85.69 21.63 10.92
CA ASN A 125 -86.75 22.00 11.86
C ASN A 125 -88.06 22.35 11.15
N VAL A 126 -87.98 23.22 10.14
CA VAL A 126 -89.15 23.68 9.38
C VAL A 126 -89.81 22.54 8.62
N VAL A 127 -89.03 21.64 8.00
CA VAL A 127 -89.60 20.52 7.24
C VAL A 127 -90.32 19.52 8.13
N ILE A 128 -89.81 19.25 9.33
CA ILE A 128 -90.46 18.35 10.30
C ILE A 128 -91.83 18.90 10.70
N VAL A 129 -91.90 20.19 11.02
CA VAL A 129 -93.17 20.84 11.38
C VAL A 129 -94.15 20.76 10.20
N LYS A 130 -93.70 21.05 8.97
CA LYS A 130 -94.55 20.99 7.78
C LYS A 130 -95.00 19.57 7.43
N LEU A 131 -94.16 18.56 7.60
CA LEU A 131 -94.52 17.15 7.39
C LEU A 131 -95.56 16.69 8.41
N ASN A 132 -95.43 17.08 9.67
CA ASN A 132 -96.43 16.78 10.70
C ASN A 132 -97.76 17.49 10.41
N GLN A 133 -97.72 18.77 10.02
CA GLN A 133 -98.91 19.48 9.54
C GLN A 133 -99.53 18.77 8.32
N TYR A 134 -98.70 18.22 7.43
CA TYR A 134 -99.16 17.50 6.25
C TYR A 134 -99.91 16.22 6.64
N LYS A 135 -99.38 15.45 7.61
CA LYS A 135 -100.11 14.31 8.18
C LYS A 135 -101.47 14.72 8.76
N VAL A 136 -101.51 15.77 9.58
CA VAL A 136 -102.77 16.24 10.18
C VAL A 136 -103.79 16.62 9.10
N VAL A 137 -103.37 17.36 8.06
CA VAL A 137 -104.24 17.69 6.93
C VAL A 137 -104.67 16.44 6.15
N GLN A 138 -103.80 15.44 6.00
CA GLN A 138 -104.18 14.17 5.36
C GLN A 138 -105.25 13.43 6.17
N ASP A 139 -105.15 13.42 7.49
CA ASP A 139 -106.14 12.81 8.37
C ASP A 139 -107.46 13.61 8.40
N GLU A 140 -107.42 14.94 8.40
CA GLU A 140 -108.61 15.82 8.26
C GLU A 140 -109.36 15.54 6.94
N LEU A 141 -108.63 15.39 5.83
CA LEU A 141 -109.24 15.12 4.52
C LEU A 141 -109.91 13.74 4.48
N GLU A 142 -109.32 12.74 5.15
CA GLU A 142 -109.93 11.42 5.28
C GLU A 142 -111.14 11.43 6.18
N GLN A 143 -111.09 12.16 7.30
CA GLN A 143 -112.26 12.34 8.16
C GLN A 143 -113.41 13.01 7.40
N PHE A 144 -113.12 14.07 6.62
CA PHE A 144 -114.13 14.72 5.79
C PHE A 144 -114.75 13.75 4.77
N TYR A 145 -113.92 12.92 4.12
CA TYR A 145 -114.39 11.89 3.19
C TYR A 145 -115.29 10.86 3.90
N ASP A 146 -114.86 10.35 5.05
CA ASP A 146 -115.59 9.33 5.82
C ASP A 146 -116.93 9.83 6.35
N GLU A 147 -116.99 11.08 6.82
CA GLU A 147 -118.20 11.68 7.40
C GLU A 147 -119.21 12.13 6.33
N ASN A 148 -118.72 12.59 5.17
CA ASN A 148 -119.57 13.28 4.19
C ASN A 148 -119.73 12.51 2.88
N ILE A 149 -118.65 11.99 2.29
CA ILE A 149 -118.65 11.41 0.93
C ILE A 149 -118.93 9.90 0.96
N ALA A 150 -118.26 9.16 1.85
CA ALA A 150 -118.38 7.71 1.94
C ALA A 150 -119.84 7.24 2.19
N PRO A 151 -120.65 7.89 3.05
CA PRO A 151 -122.05 7.50 3.25
C PRO A 151 -122.90 7.69 1.99
N VAL A 152 -122.68 8.78 1.25
CA VAL A 152 -123.37 9.08 -0.01
C VAL A 152 -122.95 8.08 -1.09
N GLN A 153 -121.65 7.78 -1.18
CA GLN A 153 -121.11 6.80 -2.13
C GLN A 153 -121.65 5.39 -1.87
N ASN A 154 -121.76 4.96 -0.62
CA ASN A 154 -122.36 3.68 -0.26
C ASN A 154 -123.85 3.62 -0.63
N ARG A 155 -124.62 4.69 -0.41
CA ARG A 155 -126.03 4.76 -0.85
C ARG A 155 -126.15 4.66 -2.36
N ILE A 156 -125.29 5.36 -3.12
CA ILE A 156 -125.25 5.27 -4.58
C ILE A 156 -124.95 3.84 -5.03
N GLN A 157 -123.94 3.18 -4.42
CA GLN A 157 -123.55 1.82 -4.78
C GLN A 157 -124.67 0.80 -4.48
N LEU A 158 -125.35 0.93 -3.32
CA LEU A 158 -126.49 0.09 -2.95
C LEU A 158 -127.70 0.33 -3.87
N ALA A 159 -127.97 1.59 -4.23
CA ALA A 159 -129.05 1.96 -5.15
C ALA A 159 -128.79 1.49 -6.59
N GLN A 160 -127.53 1.47 -7.02
CA GLN A 160 -127.12 0.91 -8.32
C GLN A 160 -127.17 -0.63 -8.36
N ALA A 161 -127.05 -1.29 -7.21
CA ALA A 161 -127.12 -2.75 -7.09
C ALA A 161 -128.56 -3.30 -6.90
N SER A 162 -129.57 -2.43 -6.69
CA SER A 162 -130.97 -2.82 -6.46
C SER A 162 -131.88 -2.30 -7.56
N ASP A 163 -132.64 -3.19 -8.22
CA ASP A 163 -133.60 -2.87 -9.29
C ASP A 163 -134.83 -2.04 -8.83
N THR A 164 -134.91 -1.69 -7.53
CA THR A 164 -136.07 -1.03 -6.92
C THR A 164 -135.82 0.42 -6.48
N ALA A 165 -134.62 0.95 -6.71
CA ALA A 165 -134.27 2.31 -6.29
C ALA A 165 -134.96 3.39 -7.17
N SER A 166 -135.49 4.44 -6.54
CA SER A 166 -136.05 5.60 -7.25
C SER A 166 -134.95 6.35 -8.02
N LYS A 167 -135.14 6.55 -9.33
CA LYS A 167 -134.20 7.29 -10.19
C LYS A 167 -133.95 8.72 -9.69
N ASP A 168 -134.94 9.35 -9.08
CA ASP A 168 -134.82 10.71 -8.54
C ASP A 168 -133.97 10.76 -7.28
N ALA A 169 -134.04 9.73 -6.43
CA ALA A 169 -133.19 9.61 -5.23
C ALA A 169 -131.72 9.36 -5.61
N LEU A 170 -131.47 8.51 -6.62
CA LEU A 170 -130.13 8.28 -7.15
C LEU A 170 -129.53 9.55 -7.77
N LEU A 171 -130.33 10.32 -8.52
CA LEU A 171 -129.89 11.59 -9.09
C LEU A 171 -129.54 12.63 -8.01
N ALA A 172 -130.34 12.70 -6.93
CA ALA A 172 -130.07 13.60 -5.80
C ALA A 172 -128.77 13.24 -5.07
N ASP A 173 -128.53 11.95 -4.78
CA ASP A 173 -127.29 11.49 -4.16
C ASP A 173 -126.06 11.73 -5.08
N LEU A 174 -126.19 11.54 -6.40
CA LEU A 174 -125.12 11.85 -7.36
C LEU A 174 -124.77 13.34 -7.41
N LEU A 175 -125.77 14.23 -7.39
CA LEU A 175 -125.56 15.68 -7.33
C LEU A 175 -124.95 16.11 -5.99
N GLN A 176 -125.38 15.49 -4.88
CA GLN A 176 -124.80 15.73 -3.56
C GLN A 176 -123.33 15.30 -3.52
N LYS A 177 -123.01 14.11 -4.04
CA LYS A 177 -121.63 13.61 -4.13
C LYS A 177 -120.75 14.53 -4.98
N ALA A 178 -121.23 14.99 -6.13
CA ALA A 178 -120.47 15.90 -6.99
C ALA A 178 -120.11 17.22 -6.28
N LYS A 179 -121.02 17.77 -5.46
CA LYS A 179 -120.76 18.96 -4.65
C LYS A 179 -119.70 18.71 -3.57
N LEU A 180 -119.82 17.59 -2.85
CA LEU A 180 -118.87 17.21 -1.80
C LEU A 180 -117.48 16.86 -2.38
N ASP A 181 -117.41 16.20 -3.53
CA ASP A 181 -116.17 15.93 -4.26
C ASP A 181 -115.47 17.23 -4.67
N HIS A 182 -116.24 18.25 -5.08
CA HIS A 182 -115.70 19.59 -5.37
C HIS A 182 -115.13 20.26 -4.11
N GLU A 183 -115.82 20.17 -2.97
CA GLU A 183 -115.35 20.70 -1.70
C GLU A 183 -114.08 19.98 -1.20
N LEU A 184 -114.04 18.64 -1.31
CA LEU A 184 -112.84 17.85 -1.03
C LEU A 184 -111.68 18.26 -1.95
N HIS A 185 -111.95 18.50 -3.24
CA HIS A 185 -110.93 18.96 -4.19
C HIS A 185 -110.35 20.32 -3.78
N GLU A 186 -111.19 21.28 -3.39
CA GLU A 186 -110.76 22.59 -2.88
C GLU A 186 -109.92 22.45 -1.60
N LEU A 187 -110.30 21.58 -0.66
CA LEU A 187 -109.53 21.31 0.55
C LEU A 187 -108.15 20.70 0.23
N ILE A 188 -108.10 19.74 -0.71
CA ILE A 188 -106.84 19.15 -1.19
C ILE A 188 -105.97 20.22 -1.85
N TYR A 189 -106.55 21.07 -2.70
CA TYR A 189 -105.81 22.09 -3.42
C TYR A 189 -105.27 23.18 -2.49
N ASN A 190 -106.11 23.72 -1.61
CA ASN A 190 -105.78 24.89 -0.79
C ASN A 190 -104.91 24.53 0.44
N LYS A 191 -105.10 23.36 1.04
CA LYS A 191 -104.35 22.94 2.24
C LYS A 191 -103.22 21.96 1.89
N SER A 192 -103.57 20.77 1.38
CA SER A 192 -102.63 19.65 1.22
C SER A 192 -101.56 19.92 0.15
N ARG A 193 -101.96 20.41 -1.03
CA ARG A 193 -101.03 20.66 -2.15
C ARG A 193 -100.01 21.75 -1.82
N LYS A 194 -100.44 22.86 -1.20
CA LYS A 194 -99.55 23.97 -0.82
C LYS A 194 -98.49 23.52 0.18
N LEU A 195 -98.91 22.81 1.23
CA LEU A 195 -97.99 22.30 2.23
C LEU A 195 -97.02 21.26 1.65
N ARG A 196 -97.49 20.45 0.70
CA ARG A 196 -96.65 19.53 -0.07
C ARG A 196 -95.58 20.24 -0.87
N GLN A 197 -95.94 21.28 -1.59
CA GLN A 197 -94.97 22.08 -2.34
C GLN A 197 -93.92 22.72 -1.41
N ASP A 198 -94.34 23.23 -0.26
CA ASP A 198 -93.43 23.87 0.70
C ASP A 198 -92.39 22.88 1.26
N TYR A 199 -92.82 21.73 1.81
CA TYR A 199 -91.87 20.79 2.40
C TYR A 199 -90.98 20.15 1.32
N GLN A 200 -91.52 19.89 0.11
CA GLN A 200 -90.73 19.33 -1.00
C GLN A 200 -89.64 20.30 -1.45
N LYS A 201 -89.94 21.60 -1.51
CA LYS A 201 -88.95 22.63 -1.85
C LYS A 201 -87.81 22.67 -0.82
N ILE A 202 -88.13 22.57 0.46
CA ILE A 202 -87.14 22.56 1.54
C ILE A 202 -86.28 21.29 1.48
N LEU A 203 -86.89 20.11 1.34
CA LEU A 203 -86.17 18.85 1.16
C LEU A 203 -85.25 18.88 -0.07
N GLN A 204 -85.74 19.43 -1.19
CA GLN A 204 -84.91 19.57 -2.40
C GLN A 204 -83.73 20.51 -2.15
N THR A 205 -83.94 21.61 -1.40
CA THR A 205 -82.86 22.54 -1.04
C THR A 205 -81.79 21.86 -0.19
N ILE A 206 -82.19 21.05 0.80
CA ILE A 206 -81.25 20.26 1.62
C ILE A 206 -80.48 19.28 0.72
N LYS A 207 -81.19 18.54 -0.15
CA LYS A 207 -80.57 17.58 -1.07
C LYS A 207 -79.54 18.23 -1.99
N ASP A 208 -79.90 19.34 -2.61
CA ASP A 208 -79.02 20.07 -3.54
C ASP A 208 -77.81 20.66 -2.81
N THR A 209 -77.99 21.12 -1.56
CA THR A 209 -76.89 21.61 -0.72
C THR A 209 -75.92 20.48 -0.38
N GLN A 210 -76.41 19.31 0.05
CA GLN A 210 -75.54 18.16 0.35
C GLN A 210 -74.81 17.63 -0.90
N GLU A 211 -75.46 17.66 -2.07
CA GLU A 211 -74.85 17.27 -3.35
C GLU A 211 -73.76 18.25 -3.78
N LYS A 212 -74.02 19.55 -3.64
CA LYS A 212 -73.02 20.59 -3.90
C LYS A 212 -71.83 20.48 -2.95
N ASP A 213 -72.06 20.33 -1.65
CA ASP A 213 -71.01 20.22 -0.64
C ASP A 213 -70.17 18.96 -0.87
N LEU A 214 -70.78 17.84 -1.23
CA LEU A 214 -70.09 16.61 -1.62
C LEU A 214 -69.11 16.84 -2.79
N HIS A 215 -69.57 17.50 -3.85
CA HIS A 215 -68.72 17.81 -5.00
C HIS A 215 -67.58 18.77 -4.63
N VAL A 216 -67.89 19.83 -3.88
CA VAL A 216 -66.90 20.82 -3.44
C VAL A 216 -65.85 20.19 -2.53
N GLU A 217 -66.24 19.42 -1.52
CA GLU A 217 -65.32 18.73 -0.61
C GLU A 217 -64.42 17.73 -1.37
N THR A 218 -64.98 16.99 -2.34
CA THR A 218 -64.21 16.04 -3.18
C THR A 218 -63.17 16.75 -4.05
N GLU A 219 -63.55 17.83 -4.74
CA GLU A 219 -62.61 18.62 -5.55
C GLU A 219 -61.54 19.31 -4.71
N GLN A 220 -61.92 19.82 -3.54
CA GLN A 220 -60.98 20.42 -2.59
C GLN A 220 -59.94 19.41 -2.12
N ILE A 221 -60.34 18.20 -1.70
CA ILE A 221 -59.39 17.15 -1.32
C ILE A 221 -58.44 16.83 -2.47
N ASN A 222 -58.97 16.60 -3.68
CA ASN A 222 -58.15 16.23 -4.84
C ASN A 222 -57.12 17.32 -5.18
N THR A 223 -57.54 18.58 -5.10
CA THR A 223 -56.65 19.73 -5.34
C THR A 223 -55.58 19.84 -4.25
N GLU A 224 -55.96 19.70 -2.98
CA GLU A 224 -55.02 19.73 -1.85
C GLU A 224 -54.01 18.59 -1.91
N ILE A 225 -54.45 17.37 -2.24
CA ILE A 225 -53.58 16.22 -2.47
C ILE A 225 -52.61 16.51 -3.61
N MET A 226 -53.09 17.01 -4.74
CA MET A 226 -52.26 17.30 -5.91
C MET A 226 -51.21 18.37 -5.60
N VAL A 227 -51.60 19.46 -4.93
CA VAL A 227 -50.68 20.53 -4.50
C VAL A 227 -49.65 19.99 -3.53
N THR A 228 -50.07 19.26 -2.49
CA THR A 228 -49.15 18.69 -1.49
C THR A 228 -48.16 17.72 -2.14
N ASN A 229 -48.62 16.82 -3.02
CA ASN A 229 -47.76 15.91 -3.77
C ASN A 229 -46.75 16.67 -4.64
N SER A 230 -47.16 17.73 -5.34
CA SER A 230 -46.26 18.52 -6.19
C SER A 230 -45.16 19.23 -5.40
N VAL A 231 -45.48 19.73 -4.21
CA VAL A 231 -44.53 20.34 -3.26
C VAL A 231 -43.57 19.29 -2.72
N MET A 232 -44.08 18.12 -2.31
CA MET A 232 -43.26 17.03 -1.80
C MET A 232 -42.28 16.48 -2.85
N ILE A 233 -42.74 16.30 -4.10
CA ILE A 233 -41.89 15.86 -5.21
C ILE A 233 -40.80 16.90 -5.50
N SER A 234 -41.16 18.19 -5.52
CA SER A 234 -40.20 19.27 -5.76
C SER A 234 -39.15 19.35 -4.65
N ALA A 235 -39.55 19.20 -3.38
CA ALA A 235 -38.63 19.12 -2.24
C ALA A 235 -37.69 17.91 -2.35
N LEU A 236 -38.20 16.75 -2.79
CA LEU A 236 -37.39 15.55 -2.99
C LEU A 236 -36.35 15.72 -4.11
N ILE A 237 -36.74 16.37 -5.23
CA ILE A 237 -35.81 16.67 -6.33
C ILE A 237 -34.70 17.61 -5.84
N ILE A 238 -35.05 18.69 -5.15
CA ILE A 238 -34.06 19.64 -4.60
C ILE A 238 -33.12 18.93 -3.62
N ALA A 239 -33.67 18.13 -2.71
CA ALA A 239 -32.89 17.31 -1.77
C ALA A 239 -31.90 16.39 -2.50
N THR A 240 -32.33 15.74 -3.58
CA THR A 240 -31.51 14.85 -4.40
C THR A 240 -30.37 15.60 -5.10
N ILE A 241 -30.64 16.78 -5.65
CA ILE A 241 -29.63 17.63 -6.29
C ILE A 241 -28.58 18.10 -5.27
N VAL A 242 -29.03 18.55 -4.09
CA VAL A 242 -28.14 18.95 -2.99
C VAL A 242 -27.28 17.77 -2.54
N TRP A 243 -27.88 16.58 -2.42
CA TRP A 243 -27.18 15.34 -2.09
C TRP A 243 -26.11 14.98 -3.12
N ALA A 244 -26.44 15.04 -4.41
CA ALA A 244 -25.50 14.78 -5.50
C ALA A 244 -24.34 15.78 -5.51
N GLY A 245 -24.62 17.08 -5.27
CA GLY A 245 -23.62 18.13 -5.16
C GLY A 245 -22.66 17.93 -3.99
N LEU A 246 -23.19 17.64 -2.79
CA LEU A 246 -22.38 17.31 -1.61
C LEU A 246 -21.52 16.06 -1.85
N GLY A 247 -22.08 15.01 -2.43
CA GLY A 247 -21.36 13.78 -2.78
C GLY A 247 -20.22 14.05 -3.77
N TYR A 248 -20.47 14.88 -4.80
CA TYR A 248 -19.45 15.28 -5.76
C TYR A 248 -18.30 16.06 -5.09
N LEU A 249 -18.59 17.00 -4.19
CA LEU A 249 -17.57 17.77 -3.47
C LEU A 249 -16.68 16.87 -2.59
N VAL A 250 -17.28 15.93 -1.84
CA VAL A 250 -16.54 14.97 -1.02
C VAL A 250 -15.68 14.06 -1.89
N SER A 251 -16.24 13.52 -2.97
CA SER A 251 -15.52 12.66 -3.92
C SER A 251 -14.31 13.37 -4.55
N ARG A 252 -14.51 14.62 -5.02
CA ARG A 252 -13.44 15.45 -5.59
C ARG A 252 -12.33 15.73 -4.56
N SER A 253 -12.70 16.01 -3.31
CA SER A 253 -11.75 16.20 -2.21
C SER A 253 -10.93 14.94 -1.94
N LEU A 254 -11.57 13.78 -1.87
CA LEU A 254 -10.90 12.49 -1.65
C LEU A 254 -9.92 12.18 -2.78
N LYS A 255 -10.36 12.31 -4.04
CA LYS A 255 -9.51 12.05 -5.21
C LYS A 255 -8.23 12.87 -5.17
N LYS A 256 -8.33 14.18 -4.92
CA LYS A 256 -7.16 15.07 -4.86
C LYS A 256 -6.21 14.72 -3.71
N SER A 257 -6.77 14.28 -2.58
CA SER A 257 -6.01 13.97 -1.37
C SER A 257 -5.28 12.62 -1.49
N ILE A 258 -5.89 11.65 -2.15
CA ILE A 258 -5.33 10.31 -2.38
C ILE A 258 -4.27 10.32 -3.48
N GLN A 259 -4.41 11.17 -4.50
CA GLN A 259 -3.48 11.18 -5.64
C GLN A 259 -2.03 11.44 -5.22
N LYS A 260 -1.79 12.38 -4.29
CA LYS A 260 -0.44 12.75 -3.85
C LYS A 260 0.36 11.56 -3.26
N PRO A 261 -0.11 10.84 -2.22
CA PRO A 261 0.61 9.69 -1.70
C PRO A 261 0.69 8.53 -2.69
N VAL A 262 -0.31 8.36 -3.57
CA VAL A 262 -0.25 7.33 -4.63
C VAL A 262 0.88 7.64 -5.62
N ASP A 263 0.93 8.85 -6.19
CA ASP A 263 1.99 9.26 -7.13
C ASP A 263 3.38 9.13 -6.50
N MET A 264 3.48 9.49 -5.22
CA MET A 264 4.71 9.34 -4.44
C MET A 264 5.17 7.87 -4.36
N LEU A 265 4.26 6.97 -3.99
CA LEU A 265 4.55 5.54 -3.88
C LEU A 265 4.86 4.93 -5.25
N THR A 266 4.18 5.38 -6.32
CA THR A 266 4.46 4.93 -7.69
C THR A 266 5.87 5.31 -8.13
N LYS A 267 6.33 6.54 -7.81
CA LYS A 267 7.72 6.95 -8.09
C LYS A 267 8.73 6.13 -7.29
N LEU A 268 8.49 5.91 -6.00
CA LEU A 268 9.34 5.06 -5.16
C LEU A 268 9.40 3.62 -5.69
N GLN A 269 8.28 3.07 -6.15
CA GLN A 269 8.22 1.74 -6.77
C GLN A 269 9.06 1.66 -8.05
N ALA A 270 9.10 2.74 -8.84
CA ALA A 270 9.93 2.84 -10.04
C ALA A 270 11.43 3.04 -9.72
N GLY A 271 11.80 3.17 -8.44
CA GLY A 271 13.17 3.47 -8.00
C GLY A 271 13.54 4.95 -8.12
N GLU A 272 12.58 5.83 -8.42
CA GLU A 272 12.79 7.27 -8.41
C GLU A 272 12.71 7.81 -6.98
N LEU A 273 13.61 8.75 -6.66
CA LEU A 273 13.63 9.45 -5.36
C LEU A 273 13.12 10.88 -5.54
N PRO A 274 11.79 11.10 -5.52
CA PRO A 274 11.22 12.43 -5.73
C PRO A 274 11.55 13.39 -4.59
N ASP A 275 11.20 14.66 -4.78
CA ASP A 275 11.23 15.66 -3.72
C ASP A 275 10.09 15.44 -2.70
N ASP A 276 10.24 16.07 -1.54
CA ASP A 276 9.31 15.94 -0.44
C ASP A 276 7.90 16.38 -0.85
N VAL A 277 6.95 15.48 -0.63
CA VAL A 277 5.54 15.78 -0.87
C VAL A 277 5.05 16.67 0.26
N GLN A 278 4.43 17.80 -0.13
CA GLN A 278 3.90 18.76 0.84
C GLN A 278 2.85 18.12 1.76
N PRO A 279 2.87 18.45 3.06
CA PRO A 279 1.92 17.93 4.04
C PRO A 279 0.48 18.15 3.60
N SER A 280 -0.37 17.18 3.91
CA SER A 280 -1.82 17.36 3.81
C SER A 280 -2.37 17.74 5.18
N GLU A 281 -3.53 18.40 5.21
CA GLU A 281 -4.23 18.67 6.47
C GLU A 281 -5.14 17.50 6.90
N ASP A 282 -5.25 16.47 6.08
CA ASP A 282 -6.08 15.29 6.32
C ASP A 282 -5.29 14.14 6.95
N GLU A 283 -5.99 13.02 7.14
CA GLU A 283 -5.47 11.78 7.70
C GLU A 283 -4.39 11.13 6.85
N LEU A 284 -4.34 11.44 5.54
CA LEU A 284 -3.32 10.91 4.63
C LEU A 284 -1.96 11.57 4.85
N ASN A 285 -1.89 12.65 5.62
CA ASN A 285 -0.62 13.27 6.01
C ASN A 285 0.30 12.30 6.76
N ALA A 286 -0.25 11.35 7.53
CA ALA A 286 0.56 10.32 8.18
C ALA A 286 1.30 9.45 7.16
N ILE A 287 0.66 9.14 6.03
CA ILE A 287 1.26 8.39 4.92
C ILE A 287 2.32 9.25 4.22
N ILE A 288 2.02 10.52 3.95
CA ILE A 288 2.97 11.47 3.34
C ILE A 288 4.21 11.63 4.22
N ALA A 289 4.05 11.82 5.53
CA ALA A 289 5.15 12.00 6.47
C ALA A 289 6.02 10.74 6.56
N ALA A 290 5.39 9.56 6.68
CA ALA A 290 6.11 8.28 6.67
C ALA A 290 6.84 8.06 5.35
N GLY A 291 6.18 8.39 4.23
CA GLY A 291 6.74 8.31 2.90
C GLY A 291 7.96 9.23 2.73
N ASN A 292 7.87 10.51 3.11
CA ASN A 292 8.98 11.46 2.98
C ASN A 292 10.19 10.97 3.80
N LYS A 293 9.95 10.36 4.98
CA LYS A 293 11.02 9.72 5.75
C LYS A 293 11.72 8.59 4.98
N VAL A 294 10.96 7.76 4.25
CA VAL A 294 11.53 6.73 3.37
C VAL A 294 12.35 7.36 2.23
N ILE A 295 11.86 8.41 1.57
CA ILE A 295 12.61 9.16 0.56
C ILE A 295 13.96 9.63 1.12
N HIS A 296 13.97 10.31 2.27
CA HIS A 296 15.20 10.82 2.90
C HIS A 296 16.20 9.71 3.22
N ASN A 297 15.71 8.60 3.76
CA ASN A 297 16.53 7.44 4.06
C ASN A 297 17.16 6.84 2.79
N MET A 298 16.38 6.68 1.73
CA MET A 298 16.88 6.14 0.46
C MET A 298 17.83 7.11 -0.25
N LYS A 299 17.58 8.43 -0.22
CA LYS A 299 18.51 9.46 -0.73
C LYS A 299 19.85 9.39 0.01
N SER A 300 19.82 9.27 1.34
CA SER A 300 21.01 9.14 2.16
C SER A 300 21.78 7.85 1.86
N ALA A 301 21.07 6.72 1.72
CA ALA A 301 21.68 5.43 1.37
C ALA A 301 22.30 5.45 -0.03
N SER A 302 21.63 6.06 -1.01
CA SER A 302 22.16 6.23 -2.37
C SER A 302 23.40 7.11 -2.39
N LEU A 303 23.42 8.22 -1.63
CA LEU A 303 24.59 9.08 -1.52
C LEU A 303 25.76 8.34 -0.87
N PHE A 304 25.49 7.54 0.16
CA PHE A 304 26.51 6.74 0.82
C PHE A 304 27.08 5.66 -0.11
N ALA A 305 26.23 4.92 -0.83
CA ALA A 305 26.67 3.95 -1.82
C ALA A 305 27.52 4.60 -2.93
N LYS A 306 27.16 5.80 -3.38
CA LYS A 306 27.95 6.57 -4.34
C LYS A 306 29.35 6.92 -3.79
N ASN A 307 29.44 7.43 -2.56
CA ASN A 307 30.73 7.73 -1.91
C ASN A 307 31.61 6.48 -1.79
N ILE A 308 31.03 5.33 -1.42
CA ILE A 308 31.75 4.04 -1.37
C ILE A 308 32.29 3.67 -2.76
N GLY A 309 31.45 3.81 -3.80
CA GLY A 309 31.85 3.53 -5.19
C GLY A 309 32.96 4.45 -5.72
N GLU A 310 33.02 5.67 -5.21
CA GLU A 310 34.08 6.66 -5.51
C GLU A 310 35.35 6.46 -4.64
N GLY A 311 35.37 5.44 -3.76
CA GLY A 311 36.50 5.11 -2.89
C GLY A 311 36.60 5.97 -1.62
N ASN A 312 35.58 6.78 -1.32
CA ASN A 312 35.52 7.58 -0.11
C ASN A 312 34.87 6.79 1.04
N PHE A 313 35.70 6.03 1.76
CA PHE A 313 35.25 5.20 2.89
C PHE A 313 35.07 5.99 4.20
N ASP A 314 35.46 7.26 4.27
CA ASP A 314 35.36 8.05 5.51
C ASP A 314 33.99 8.73 5.68
N HIS A 315 33.13 8.66 4.66
CA HIS A 315 31.80 9.25 4.71
C HIS A 315 30.92 8.56 5.78
N THR A 316 30.33 9.36 6.68
CA THR A 316 29.47 8.84 7.75
C THR A 316 28.06 8.56 7.24
N PHE A 317 27.49 7.42 7.61
CA PHE A 317 26.11 7.07 7.33
C PHE A 317 25.40 6.69 8.63
N HIS A 318 24.25 7.32 8.89
CA HIS A 318 23.45 7.07 10.08
C HIS A 318 22.29 6.16 9.73
N VAL A 319 22.25 4.99 10.38
CA VAL A 319 21.14 4.04 10.23
C VAL A 319 19.87 4.57 10.89
N SER A 320 18.73 4.28 10.29
CA SER A 320 17.43 4.77 10.77
C SER A 320 16.94 4.10 12.07
N GLY A 321 17.64 3.05 12.50
CA GLY A 321 17.42 2.29 13.73
C GLY A 321 18.19 0.97 13.69
N GLU A 322 18.17 0.22 14.79
CA GLU A 322 18.88 -1.07 14.90
C GLU A 322 18.45 -2.10 13.84
N ASN A 323 17.19 -2.04 13.39
CA ASN A 323 16.61 -2.94 12.41
C ASN A 323 16.72 -2.45 10.95
N ASP A 324 17.52 -1.42 10.68
CA ASP A 324 17.75 -0.92 9.32
C ASP A 324 18.65 -1.87 8.52
N VAL A 325 18.06 -2.89 7.91
CA VAL A 325 18.78 -3.94 7.17
C VAL A 325 19.63 -3.35 6.04
N LEU A 326 19.08 -2.41 5.26
CA LEU A 326 19.80 -1.79 4.15
C LEU A 326 20.99 -0.97 4.67
N GLY A 327 20.74 -0.13 5.67
CA GLY A 327 21.78 0.71 6.25
C GLY A 327 22.93 -0.08 6.85
N ASN A 328 22.62 -1.12 7.64
CA ASN A 328 23.62 -2.01 8.23
C ASN A 328 24.43 -2.76 7.16
N SER A 329 23.76 -3.23 6.10
CA SER A 329 24.43 -3.93 4.99
C SER A 329 25.39 -3.02 4.22
N LEU A 330 25.02 -1.75 4.00
CA LEU A 330 25.90 -0.77 3.34
C LEU A 330 27.15 -0.44 4.19
N ILE A 331 26.99 -0.35 5.52
CA ILE A 331 28.12 -0.16 6.44
C ILE A 331 29.06 -1.36 6.38
N GLN A 332 28.52 -2.58 6.46
CA GLN A 332 29.33 -3.79 6.36
C GLN A 332 30.07 -3.89 5.01
N MET A 333 29.41 -3.50 3.92
CA MET A 333 30.01 -3.44 2.59
C MET A 333 31.18 -2.45 2.54
N ARG A 334 30.99 -1.23 3.07
CA ARG A 334 32.05 -0.22 3.17
C ARG A 334 33.26 -0.76 3.91
N ASP A 335 33.05 -1.32 5.10
CA ASP A 335 34.13 -1.81 5.96
C ASP A 335 34.91 -2.94 5.28
N LYS A 336 34.20 -3.85 4.58
CA LYS A 336 34.85 -4.92 3.83
C LYS A 336 35.64 -4.41 2.64
N LEU A 337 35.09 -3.48 1.86
CA LEU A 337 35.78 -2.88 0.71
C LEU A 337 37.00 -2.05 1.15
N GLN A 338 36.91 -1.33 2.27
CA GLN A 338 38.04 -0.60 2.85
C GLN A 338 39.15 -1.58 3.26
N GLN A 339 38.80 -2.68 3.92
CA GLN A 339 39.76 -3.74 4.27
C GLN A 339 40.44 -4.32 3.02
N VAL A 340 39.67 -4.73 2.01
CA VAL A 340 40.19 -5.30 0.76
C VAL A 340 41.11 -4.30 0.06
N THR A 341 40.72 -3.03 -0.01
CA THR A 341 41.55 -1.97 -0.63
C THR A 341 42.89 -1.79 0.10
N LEU A 342 42.89 -1.87 1.45
CA LEU A 342 44.12 -1.78 2.24
C LEU A 342 45.02 -3.01 2.05
N GLU A 343 44.44 -4.20 2.00
CA GLU A 343 45.17 -5.45 1.74
C GLU A 343 45.76 -5.46 0.32
N ASP A 344 44.99 -5.03 -0.68
CA ASP A 344 45.45 -4.91 -2.07
C ASP A 344 46.58 -3.90 -2.21
N LYS A 345 46.50 -2.74 -1.52
CA LYS A 345 47.61 -1.77 -1.48
C LYS A 345 48.90 -2.39 -0.93
N LYS A 346 48.82 -3.14 0.17
CA LYS A 346 49.98 -3.84 0.75
C LYS A 346 50.54 -4.87 -0.23
N ARG A 347 49.68 -5.70 -0.84
CA ARG A 347 50.07 -6.73 -1.81
C ARG A 347 50.72 -6.15 -3.06
N ASN A 348 50.16 -5.07 -3.61
CA ASN A 348 50.70 -4.37 -4.76
C ASN A 348 52.07 -3.77 -4.44
N TRP A 349 52.23 -3.18 -3.25
CA TRP A 349 53.53 -2.66 -2.80
C TRP A 349 54.59 -3.78 -2.70
N ILE A 350 54.25 -4.94 -2.11
CA ILE A 350 55.18 -6.09 -2.06
C ILE A 350 55.54 -6.57 -3.47
N THR A 351 54.54 -6.72 -4.34
CA THR A 351 54.73 -7.23 -5.71
C THR A 351 55.62 -6.28 -6.53
N HIS A 352 55.41 -4.97 -6.40
CA HIS A 352 56.25 -3.97 -7.04
C HIS A 352 57.68 -4.02 -6.51
N GLY A 353 57.90 -4.14 -5.20
CA GLY A 353 59.23 -4.29 -4.61
C GLY A 353 59.99 -5.52 -5.12
N LEU A 354 59.31 -6.66 -5.28
CA LEU A 354 59.91 -7.88 -5.86
C LEU A 354 60.24 -7.73 -7.34
N ALA A 355 59.38 -7.05 -8.11
CA ALA A 355 59.61 -6.80 -9.54
C ALA A 355 60.84 -5.91 -9.75
N GLU A 356 60.95 -4.81 -8.99
CA GLU A 356 62.10 -3.90 -9.02
C GLU A 356 63.41 -4.61 -8.66
N LEU A 357 63.41 -5.45 -7.60
CA LEU A 357 64.59 -6.27 -7.31
C LEU A 357 64.89 -7.23 -8.47
N GLY A 358 63.89 -7.88 -9.04
CA GLY A 358 64.05 -8.75 -10.20
C GLY A 358 64.70 -8.04 -11.40
N ASP A 359 64.37 -6.78 -11.64
CA ASP A 359 65.00 -5.97 -12.68
C ASP A 359 66.46 -5.61 -12.35
N ILE A 360 66.79 -5.33 -11.08
CA ILE A 360 68.17 -5.12 -10.63
C ILE A 360 68.99 -6.40 -10.85
N LEU A 361 68.45 -7.55 -10.47
CA LEU A 361 69.13 -8.84 -10.56
C LEU A 361 69.40 -9.27 -12.02
N ARG A 362 68.54 -8.88 -12.98
CA ARG A 362 68.73 -9.20 -14.41
C ARG A 362 69.76 -8.34 -15.14
N LYS A 363 70.04 -7.12 -14.64
CA LYS A 363 70.87 -6.13 -15.36
C LYS A 363 72.37 -6.32 -15.19
N THR A 364 72.83 -7.34 -14.46
CA THR A 364 74.24 -7.48 -14.10
C THR A 364 74.79 -8.84 -14.54
N GLU A 365 75.86 -8.83 -15.32
CA GLU A 365 76.51 -10.04 -15.85
C GLU A 365 77.47 -10.70 -14.85
N HIS A 366 77.99 -9.94 -13.87
CA HIS A 366 78.95 -10.44 -12.87
C HIS A 366 78.61 -9.95 -11.46
N MET A 367 78.55 -10.86 -10.49
CA MET A 367 78.25 -10.54 -9.09
C MET A 367 79.48 -10.00 -8.36
N SER A 368 79.83 -8.75 -8.64
CA SER A 368 80.88 -8.00 -7.95
C SER A 368 80.38 -7.43 -6.60
N GLY A 369 81.28 -6.90 -5.78
CA GLY A 369 80.90 -6.17 -4.56
C GLY A 369 79.93 -5.00 -4.82
N ASP A 370 80.06 -4.34 -5.98
CA ASP A 370 79.19 -3.22 -6.39
C ASP A 370 77.75 -3.68 -6.69
N PHE A 371 77.58 -4.91 -7.19
CA PHE A 371 76.26 -5.51 -7.40
C PHE A 371 75.55 -5.73 -6.06
N TYR A 372 76.22 -6.36 -5.10
CA TYR A 372 75.68 -6.56 -3.75
C TYR A 372 75.39 -5.22 -3.05
N ALA A 373 76.22 -4.19 -3.24
CA ALA A 373 75.97 -2.85 -2.72
C ALA A 373 74.72 -2.20 -3.32
N THR A 374 74.46 -2.43 -4.61
CA THR A 374 73.25 -1.95 -5.30
C THR A 374 71.99 -2.60 -4.73
N ILE A 375 72.03 -3.92 -4.50
CA ILE A 375 70.94 -4.68 -3.86
C ILE A 375 70.65 -4.15 -2.46
N VAL A 376 71.67 -4.08 -1.59
CA VAL A 376 71.47 -3.61 -0.21
C VAL A 376 70.96 -2.16 -0.19
N SER A 377 71.49 -1.29 -1.04
CA SER A 377 71.03 0.09 -1.19
C SER A 377 69.56 0.18 -1.60
N PHE A 378 69.13 -0.65 -2.56
CA PHE A 378 67.73 -0.73 -2.96
C PHE A 378 66.83 -1.17 -1.80
N ILE A 379 67.16 -2.29 -1.14
CA ILE A 379 66.33 -2.85 -0.08
C ILE A 379 66.21 -1.86 1.07
N VAL A 380 67.34 -1.30 1.53
CA VAL A 380 67.36 -0.31 2.62
C VAL A 380 66.47 0.89 2.29
N LYS A 381 66.57 1.45 1.09
CA LYS A 381 65.75 2.59 0.67
C LYS A 381 64.27 2.24 0.53
N TYR A 382 63.96 1.10 -0.08
CA TYR A 382 62.58 0.69 -0.36
C TYR A 382 61.79 0.43 0.93
N VAL A 383 62.41 -0.23 1.91
CA VAL A 383 61.78 -0.48 3.23
C VAL A 383 61.96 0.68 4.22
N ASN A 384 62.59 1.77 3.80
CA ASN A 384 62.95 2.93 4.65
C ASN A 384 63.77 2.53 5.90
N ALA A 385 64.69 1.59 5.75
CA ALA A 385 65.70 1.29 6.77
C ALA A 385 66.83 2.33 6.76
N ASN A 386 67.65 2.35 7.81
CA ASN A 386 68.75 3.30 7.94
C ASN A 386 70.11 2.69 7.57
N GLN A 387 70.32 1.42 7.88
CA GLN A 387 71.54 0.68 7.56
C GLN A 387 71.19 -0.72 7.08
N GLY A 388 72.08 -1.31 6.30
CA GLY A 388 71.98 -2.69 5.89
C GLY A 388 73.33 -3.32 5.59
N GLY A 389 73.41 -4.63 5.74
CA GLY A 389 74.57 -5.45 5.40
C GLY A 389 74.13 -6.76 4.76
N LEU A 390 74.86 -7.21 3.75
CA LEU A 390 74.65 -8.51 3.12
C LEU A 390 75.89 -9.35 3.27
N PHE A 391 75.73 -10.46 3.97
CA PHE A 391 76.72 -11.51 4.14
C PHE A 391 76.43 -12.63 3.16
N VAL A 392 77.44 -13.16 2.48
CA VAL A 392 77.31 -14.30 1.56
C VAL A 392 78.18 -15.44 2.07
N THR A 393 77.68 -16.67 1.96
CA THR A 393 78.39 -17.85 2.45
C THR A 393 79.50 -18.23 1.49
N GLN A 394 80.76 -18.23 1.95
CA GLN A 394 81.92 -18.77 1.24
C GLN A 394 82.66 -19.74 2.16
N ASN A 395 82.98 -20.95 1.68
CA ASN A 395 83.73 -21.96 2.44
C ASN A 395 83.19 -22.18 3.87
N ASN A 396 81.86 -22.24 4.03
CA ASN A 396 81.17 -22.41 5.32
C ASN A 396 81.34 -21.26 6.33
N GLN A 397 81.74 -20.07 5.86
CA GLN A 397 81.82 -18.81 6.63
C GLN A 397 80.97 -17.73 5.97
N LEU A 398 80.51 -16.74 6.74
CA LEU A 398 79.75 -15.62 6.23
C LEU A 398 80.66 -14.42 5.99
N GLU A 399 80.84 -14.02 4.74
CA GLU A 399 81.66 -12.87 4.36
C GLU A 399 80.78 -11.66 4.05
N LEU A 400 81.08 -10.50 4.64
CA LEU A 400 80.37 -9.26 4.34
C LEU A 400 80.70 -8.76 2.93
N MET A 401 79.78 -8.95 1.98
CA MET A 401 79.96 -8.56 0.58
C MET A 401 79.61 -7.10 0.33
N ALA A 402 78.62 -6.58 1.06
CA ALA A 402 78.17 -5.21 0.91
C ALA A 402 77.55 -4.64 2.19
N CYS A 403 77.66 -3.32 2.35
CA CYS A 403 76.98 -2.59 3.41
C CYS A 403 76.50 -1.22 2.91
N TYR A 404 75.43 -0.72 3.52
CA TYR A 404 74.87 0.61 3.27
C TYR A 404 74.89 1.43 4.57
N ALA A 405 75.40 2.66 4.47
CA ALA A 405 75.52 3.62 5.57
C ALA A 405 76.26 3.09 6.82
N PHE A 406 77.24 2.17 6.64
CA PHE A 406 78.05 1.60 7.71
C PHE A 406 79.38 2.35 7.88
N ASN A 407 79.70 2.74 9.12
CA ASN A 407 80.85 3.60 9.40
C ASN A 407 82.10 2.77 9.68
N ARG A 408 82.80 2.42 8.59
CA ARG A 408 84.26 2.22 8.45
C ARG A 408 84.51 1.36 7.21
N ARG A 409 85.02 1.98 6.13
CA ARG A 409 85.62 1.26 4.98
C ARG A 409 86.86 0.41 5.35
N LYS A 410 87.31 0.44 6.62
CA LYS A 410 88.47 -0.33 7.12
C LYS A 410 88.20 -1.82 7.40
N TYR A 411 86.96 -2.31 7.28
CA TYR A 411 86.61 -3.72 7.51
C TYR A 411 85.68 -4.29 6.42
N LEU A 412 86.00 -4.08 5.14
CA LEU A 412 85.40 -4.80 4.00
C LEU A 412 85.78 -6.30 3.96
N THR A 413 86.31 -6.83 5.07
CA THR A 413 86.81 -8.20 5.25
C THR A 413 86.36 -8.73 6.60
N LYS A 414 85.10 -8.46 6.97
CA LYS A 414 84.49 -9.05 8.16
C LYS A 414 83.94 -10.43 7.79
N THR A 415 84.54 -11.46 8.34
CA THR A 415 84.02 -12.82 8.31
C THR A 415 83.34 -13.14 9.64
N VAL A 416 82.24 -13.89 9.59
CA VAL A 416 81.47 -14.32 10.77
C VAL A 416 81.35 -15.84 10.71
N GLN A 417 81.69 -16.52 11.81
CA GLN A 417 81.56 -17.97 11.90
C GLN A 417 80.09 -18.38 12.13
N PRO A 418 79.66 -19.58 11.70
CA PRO A 418 78.39 -20.14 12.11
C PRO A 418 78.24 -20.15 13.65
N GLY A 419 77.11 -19.66 14.16
CA GLY A 419 76.84 -19.50 15.60
C GLY A 419 77.48 -18.28 16.27
N GLU A 420 78.24 -17.46 15.53
CA GLU A 420 78.83 -16.22 16.05
C GLU A 420 77.83 -15.04 15.92
N GLY A 421 77.36 -14.54 17.06
CA GLY A 421 76.39 -13.44 17.12
C GLY A 421 75.04 -13.77 16.48
N LEU A 422 74.16 -12.76 16.34
CA LEU A 422 72.81 -12.99 15.79
C LEU A 422 72.83 -13.36 14.29
N VAL A 423 73.80 -12.85 13.53
CA VAL A 423 73.98 -13.19 12.11
C VAL A 423 74.40 -14.66 11.95
N GLY A 424 75.37 -15.13 12.75
CA GLY A 424 75.77 -16.54 12.75
C GLY A 424 74.71 -17.47 13.32
N GLN A 425 73.90 -17.01 14.29
CA GLN A 425 72.77 -17.78 14.81
C GLN A 425 71.66 -17.95 13.77
N ALA A 426 71.28 -16.87 13.08
CA ALA A 426 70.30 -16.92 12.00
C ALA A 426 70.73 -17.87 10.87
N TYR A 427 72.04 -18.01 10.63
CA TYR A 427 72.60 -18.97 9.66
C TYR A 427 72.42 -20.43 10.09
N LEU A 428 72.58 -20.73 11.39
CA LEU A 428 72.39 -22.09 11.90
C LEU A 428 70.91 -22.48 11.97
N GLU A 429 70.08 -21.58 12.50
CA GLU A 429 68.65 -21.84 12.70
C GLU A 429 67.87 -21.79 11.40
N LYS A 430 68.38 -21.10 10.37
CA LYS A 430 67.68 -20.80 9.11
C LYS A 430 66.39 -20.02 9.32
N GLU A 431 66.27 -19.37 10.49
CA GLU A 431 65.12 -18.57 10.87
C GLU A 431 65.44 -17.08 10.81
N PHE A 432 64.41 -16.28 10.51
CA PHE A 432 64.54 -14.83 10.56
C PHE A 432 64.50 -14.36 12.01
N ILE A 433 65.28 -13.33 12.34
CA ILE A 433 65.31 -12.71 13.67
C ILE A 433 64.83 -11.27 13.54
N PHE A 434 63.80 -10.90 14.31
CA PHE A 434 63.31 -9.52 14.37
C PHE A 434 63.37 -8.98 15.81
N LEU A 435 64.35 -8.12 16.06
CA LEU A 435 64.59 -7.52 17.36
C LEU A 435 63.98 -6.12 17.41
N LYS A 436 62.96 -5.92 18.25
CA LYS A 436 62.25 -4.62 18.42
C LYS A 436 62.87 -3.71 19.48
N GLU A 437 63.77 -4.23 20.30
CA GLU A 437 64.45 -3.50 21.36
C GLU A 437 65.94 -3.84 21.27
N VAL A 438 66.71 -2.92 20.68
CA VAL A 438 68.14 -3.11 20.45
C VAL A 438 68.90 -2.51 21.63
N PRO A 439 69.79 -3.27 22.30
CA PRO A 439 70.64 -2.73 23.35
C PRO A 439 71.51 -1.57 22.83
N VAL A 440 71.68 -0.51 23.64
CA VAL A 440 72.34 0.75 23.22
C VAL A 440 73.78 0.55 22.74
N GLU A 441 74.46 -0.49 23.25
CA GLU A 441 75.85 -0.83 22.92
C GLU A 441 76.00 -1.77 21.71
N TYR A 442 74.89 -2.32 21.20
CA TYR A 442 74.91 -3.39 20.18
C TYR A 442 75.23 -2.87 18.77
N LEU A 443 74.61 -1.75 18.36
CA LEU A 443 74.77 -1.17 17.03
C LEU A 443 74.49 0.34 17.09
N ARG A 444 75.29 1.15 16.39
CA ARG A 444 75.07 2.60 16.29
C ARG A 444 75.03 3.06 14.84
N VAL A 445 73.96 3.78 14.50
CA VAL A 445 73.83 4.47 13.23
C VAL A 445 74.48 5.84 13.36
N THR A 446 75.60 6.03 12.69
CA THR A 446 76.41 7.25 12.78
C THR A 446 76.16 8.18 11.59
N SER A 447 76.19 9.48 11.83
CA SER A 447 76.20 10.55 10.84
C SER A 447 77.50 11.36 10.96
N GLY A 448 77.71 12.32 10.06
CA GLY A 448 78.81 13.28 10.18
C GLY A 448 78.71 14.20 11.42
N LEU A 449 77.57 14.21 12.12
CA LEU A 449 77.28 15.11 13.25
C LEU A 449 77.06 14.38 14.58
N GLY A 450 76.94 13.05 14.60
CA GLY A 450 76.64 12.27 15.81
C GLY A 450 76.08 10.89 15.50
N ASP A 451 75.75 10.11 16.52
CA ASP A 451 75.32 8.72 16.38
C ASP A 451 74.18 8.30 17.33
N ALA A 452 73.29 7.43 16.85
CA ALA A 452 72.12 6.97 17.60
C ALA A 452 71.91 5.44 17.44
N PRO A 453 71.44 4.74 18.48
CA PRO A 453 71.09 3.32 18.37
C PRO A 453 69.82 3.15 17.52
N PRO A 454 69.74 2.12 16.65
CA PRO A 454 68.52 1.82 15.91
C PRO A 454 67.43 1.31 16.86
N ARG A 455 66.17 1.48 16.48
CA ARG A 455 65.03 0.99 17.26
C ARG A 455 64.80 -0.50 17.04
N CYS A 456 65.01 -0.98 15.82
CA CYS A 456 64.87 -2.40 15.51
C CYS A 456 65.93 -2.89 14.53
N ILE A 457 66.20 -4.19 14.60
CA ILE A 457 67.09 -4.92 13.69
C ILE A 457 66.32 -6.12 13.11
N LEU A 458 66.43 -6.31 11.80
CA LEU A 458 65.88 -7.43 11.06
C LEU A 458 67.02 -8.22 10.43
N ILE A 459 67.14 -9.51 10.76
CA ILE A 459 68.15 -10.42 10.24
C ILE A 459 67.39 -11.51 9.49
N CYS A 460 67.65 -11.63 8.20
CA CYS A 460 66.91 -12.47 7.28
C CYS A 460 67.89 -13.40 6.55
N PRO A 461 67.84 -14.72 6.77
CA PRO A 461 68.67 -15.65 6.03
C PRO A 461 68.21 -15.79 4.58
N LEU A 462 69.16 -15.87 3.66
CA LEU A 462 68.94 -16.18 2.25
C LEU A 462 68.89 -17.70 2.12
N VAL A 463 67.70 -18.28 2.27
CA VAL A 463 67.48 -19.74 2.27
C VAL A 463 66.95 -20.22 0.92
N LEU A 464 67.54 -21.28 0.38
CA LEU A 464 67.02 -22.02 -0.77
C LEU A 464 67.26 -23.52 -0.56
N LYS A 465 66.21 -24.34 -0.72
CA LYS A 465 66.28 -25.82 -0.52
C LYS A 465 67.01 -26.22 0.77
N ASP A 466 66.62 -25.59 1.89
CA ASP A 466 67.22 -25.77 3.23
C ASP A 466 68.72 -25.44 3.33
N GLN A 467 69.31 -24.74 2.37
CA GLN A 467 70.67 -24.23 2.46
C GLN A 467 70.67 -22.71 2.59
N VAL A 468 71.53 -22.18 3.46
CA VAL A 468 71.70 -20.73 3.65
C VAL A 468 72.86 -20.26 2.79
N TYR A 469 72.57 -19.38 1.84
CA TYR A 469 73.53 -18.80 0.90
C TYR A 469 74.06 -17.44 1.36
N GLY A 470 73.45 -16.87 2.40
CA GLY A 470 73.85 -15.58 2.95
C GLY A 470 72.88 -15.10 4.04
N ILE A 471 73.18 -13.95 4.63
CA ILE A 471 72.33 -13.27 5.61
C ILE A 471 72.20 -11.79 5.22
N LEU A 472 70.98 -11.29 5.18
CA LEU A 472 70.68 -9.86 5.08
C LEU A 472 70.36 -9.32 6.47
N GLU A 473 71.11 -8.32 6.93
CA GLU A 473 70.87 -7.59 8.17
C GLU A 473 70.43 -6.16 7.84
N LEU A 474 69.36 -5.68 8.46
CA LEU A 474 68.81 -4.34 8.30
C LEU A 474 68.58 -3.71 9.67
N ALA A 475 68.94 -2.44 9.83
CA ALA A 475 68.67 -1.67 11.04
C ALA A 475 67.87 -0.42 10.72
N SER A 476 66.88 -0.10 11.56
CA SER A 476 65.98 1.04 11.37
C SER A 476 65.63 1.75 12.68
N PHE A 477 65.40 3.06 12.61
CA PHE A 477 64.81 3.86 13.69
C PHE A 477 63.29 3.70 13.79
N THR A 478 62.64 3.25 12.71
CA THR A 478 61.20 2.96 12.66
C THR A 478 60.98 1.45 12.66
N VAL A 479 60.02 0.99 13.47
CA VAL A 479 59.69 -0.44 13.54
C VAL A 479 59.09 -0.88 12.21
N PHE A 480 59.63 -1.94 11.62
CA PHE A 480 59.11 -2.49 10.37
C PHE A 480 57.67 -3.01 10.54
N GLY A 481 56.79 -2.62 9.61
CA GLY A 481 55.44 -3.18 9.52
C GLY A 481 55.45 -4.60 8.95
N GLU A 482 54.38 -5.36 9.19
CA GLU A 482 54.28 -6.76 8.75
C GLU A 482 54.52 -6.94 7.24
N HIS A 483 53.91 -6.08 6.41
CA HIS A 483 54.09 -6.09 4.95
C HIS A 483 55.54 -5.81 4.50
N GLN A 484 56.31 -5.03 5.27
CA GLN A 484 57.72 -4.77 4.99
C GLN A 484 58.57 -5.99 5.32
N ILE A 485 58.30 -6.65 6.46
CA ILE A 485 58.98 -7.89 6.85
C ILE A 485 58.68 -9.01 5.85
N GLU A 486 57.42 -9.13 5.41
CA GLU A 486 57.02 -10.09 4.37
C GLU A 486 57.76 -9.85 3.05
N LEU A 487 57.85 -8.59 2.61
CA LEU A 487 58.65 -8.23 1.44
C LEU A 487 60.11 -8.68 1.63
N VAL A 488 60.74 -8.32 2.74
CA VAL A 488 62.16 -8.66 2.98
C VAL A 488 62.38 -10.17 2.93
N LYS A 489 61.51 -10.99 3.54
CA LYS A 489 61.60 -12.46 3.46
C LYS A 489 61.59 -12.96 2.01
N LYS A 490 60.62 -12.49 1.21
CA LYS A 490 60.51 -12.85 -0.22
C LYS A 490 61.71 -12.36 -1.04
N LEU A 491 62.24 -11.17 -0.73
CA LEU A 491 63.47 -10.67 -1.33
C LEU A 491 64.66 -11.56 -0.97
N CYS A 492 64.80 -11.99 0.28
CA CYS A 492 65.86 -12.93 0.71
C CYS A 492 65.77 -14.27 -0.03
N GLU A 493 64.57 -14.82 -0.22
CA GLU A 493 64.36 -16.05 -1.02
C GLU A 493 64.79 -15.86 -2.48
N GLN A 494 64.40 -14.75 -3.10
CA GLN A 494 64.80 -14.42 -4.47
C GLN A 494 66.32 -14.22 -4.59
N LEU A 495 66.94 -13.55 -3.61
CA LEU A 495 68.39 -13.39 -3.54
C LEU A 495 69.11 -14.72 -3.34
N ALA A 496 68.59 -15.62 -2.50
CA ALA A 496 69.15 -16.94 -2.28
C ALA A 496 69.27 -17.71 -3.59
N SER A 497 68.22 -17.68 -4.42
CA SER A 497 68.21 -18.33 -5.75
C SER A 497 69.27 -17.75 -6.70
N VAL A 498 69.51 -16.44 -6.65
CA VAL A 498 70.48 -15.77 -7.52
C VAL A 498 71.90 -16.08 -7.05
N VAL A 499 72.17 -15.92 -5.74
CA VAL A 499 73.47 -16.23 -5.14
C VAL A 499 73.82 -17.71 -5.32
N SER A 500 72.86 -18.63 -5.16
CA SER A 500 73.11 -20.07 -5.37
C SER A 500 73.51 -20.37 -6.80
N THR A 501 72.84 -19.74 -7.78
CA THR A 501 73.12 -19.94 -9.20
C THR A 501 74.53 -19.46 -9.55
N GLU A 502 74.93 -18.30 -9.01
CA GLU A 502 76.28 -17.78 -9.18
C GLU A 502 77.34 -18.68 -8.57
N GLN A 503 77.13 -19.15 -7.34
CA GLN A 503 78.08 -20.05 -6.69
C GLN A 503 78.25 -21.36 -7.48
N ILE A 504 77.15 -21.92 -8.00
CA ILE A 504 77.19 -23.09 -8.87
C ILE A 504 77.96 -22.81 -10.17
N ASN A 505 77.71 -21.66 -10.81
CA ASN A 505 78.41 -21.26 -12.02
C ASN A 505 79.92 -21.09 -11.78
N GLN A 506 80.31 -20.42 -10.69
CA GLN A 506 81.71 -20.27 -10.31
C GLN A 506 82.39 -21.61 -10.01
N GLN A 507 81.71 -22.50 -9.29
CA GLN A 507 82.22 -23.84 -9.01
C GLN A 507 82.38 -24.65 -10.30
N THR A 508 81.41 -24.57 -11.21
CA THR A 508 81.47 -25.24 -12.52
C THR A 508 82.62 -24.71 -13.36
N ALA A 509 82.83 -23.38 -13.39
CA ALA A 509 83.95 -22.77 -14.11
C ALA A 509 85.31 -23.20 -13.54
N ARG A 510 85.46 -23.26 -12.21
CA ARG A 510 86.68 -23.75 -11.54
C ARG A 510 86.95 -25.22 -11.84
N LEU A 511 85.93 -26.07 -11.76
CA LEU A 511 86.05 -27.50 -12.06
C LEU A 511 86.38 -27.73 -13.54
N LEU A 512 85.81 -26.94 -14.45
CA LEU A 512 86.12 -27.00 -15.88
C LEU A 512 87.58 -26.64 -16.14
N LEU A 513 88.10 -25.56 -15.54
CA LEU A 513 89.51 -25.18 -15.65
C LEU A 513 90.44 -26.26 -15.09
N ALA A 514 90.12 -26.80 -13.91
CA ALA A 514 90.90 -27.89 -13.31
C ALA A 514 90.90 -29.15 -14.20
N SER A 515 89.76 -29.50 -14.78
CA SER A 515 89.64 -30.62 -15.72
C SER A 515 90.43 -30.39 -17.02
N GLN A 516 90.46 -29.16 -17.54
CA GLN A 516 91.25 -28.81 -18.72
C GLN A 516 92.76 -28.91 -18.42
N GLN A 517 93.20 -28.35 -17.29
CA GLN A 517 94.59 -28.41 -16.86
C GLN A 517 95.04 -29.87 -16.64
N GLN A 518 94.21 -30.68 -15.99
CA GLN A 518 94.50 -32.11 -15.79
C GLN A 518 94.57 -32.88 -17.12
N ALA A 519 93.71 -32.56 -18.09
CA ALA A 519 93.77 -33.16 -19.43
C ALA A 519 95.04 -32.76 -20.20
N GLU A 520 95.53 -31.54 -20.01
CA GLU A 520 96.76 -31.03 -20.62
C GLU A 520 98.01 -31.66 -19.99
N GLU A 521 98.04 -31.82 -18.66
CA GLU A 521 99.09 -32.57 -17.94
C GLU A 521 99.14 -34.05 -18.38
N LEU A 522 97.98 -34.70 -18.52
CA LEU A 522 97.91 -36.08 -19.02
C LEU A 522 98.42 -36.20 -20.46
N ARG A 523 98.08 -35.25 -21.34
CA ARG A 523 98.62 -35.22 -22.72
C ARG A 523 100.13 -35.04 -22.73
N ALA A 524 100.67 -34.19 -21.86
CA ALA A 524 102.11 -34.00 -21.74
C ALA A 524 102.81 -35.29 -21.25
N GLN A 525 102.24 -35.97 -20.25
CA GLN A 525 102.74 -37.28 -19.79
C GLN A 525 102.66 -38.37 -20.87
N GLU A 526 101.58 -38.39 -21.66
CA GLU A 526 101.40 -39.35 -22.75
C GLU A 526 102.45 -39.13 -23.85
N GLU A 527 102.75 -37.87 -24.20
CA GLU A 527 103.79 -37.52 -25.17
C GLU A 527 105.21 -37.85 -24.66
N GLU A 528 105.51 -37.56 -23.39
CA GLU A 528 106.79 -37.93 -22.75
C GLU A 528 106.94 -39.46 -22.69
N MET A 529 105.88 -40.18 -22.36
CA MET A 529 105.87 -41.65 -22.35
C MET A 529 106.03 -42.23 -23.76
N ARG A 530 105.44 -41.59 -24.79
CA ARG A 530 105.62 -41.95 -26.20
C ARG A 530 107.07 -41.76 -26.64
N GLN A 531 107.70 -40.63 -26.31
CA GLN A 531 109.11 -40.38 -26.59
C GLN A 531 110.02 -41.40 -25.90
N ASN A 532 109.77 -41.69 -24.62
CA ASN A 532 110.50 -42.73 -23.89
C ASN A 532 110.33 -44.12 -24.54
N MET A 533 109.13 -44.46 -25.02
CA MET A 533 108.90 -45.71 -25.78
C MET A 533 109.64 -45.73 -27.12
N GLU A 534 109.68 -44.62 -27.86
CA GLU A 534 110.44 -44.50 -29.11
C GLU A 534 111.96 -44.63 -28.87
N GLU A 535 112.51 -44.00 -27.83
CA GLU A 535 113.92 -44.18 -27.43
C GLU A 535 114.22 -45.62 -26.98
N LEU A 536 113.32 -46.24 -26.21
CA LEU A 536 113.41 -47.65 -25.82
C LEU A 536 113.39 -48.61 -27.02
N ALA A 537 112.52 -48.34 -28.01
CA ALA A 537 112.46 -49.12 -29.23
C ALA A 537 113.75 -48.95 -30.05
N ALA A 538 114.25 -47.72 -30.20
CA ALA A 538 115.50 -47.44 -30.91
C ALA A 538 116.72 -48.07 -30.21
N THR A 539 116.79 -48.04 -28.87
CA THR A 539 117.86 -48.72 -28.11
C THR A 539 117.77 -50.24 -28.20
N GLN A 540 116.57 -50.83 -28.18
CA GLN A 540 116.40 -52.27 -28.45
C GLN A 540 116.86 -52.64 -29.85
N GLU A 541 116.50 -51.85 -30.86
CA GLU A 541 116.92 -52.08 -32.25
C GLU A 541 118.43 -51.96 -32.40
N GLU A 542 119.07 -50.97 -31.77
CA GLU A 542 120.53 -50.81 -31.77
C GLU A 542 121.25 -51.96 -31.03
N MET A 543 120.69 -52.42 -29.90
CA MET A 543 121.17 -53.59 -29.16
C MET A 543 121.09 -54.86 -30.01
N PHE A 544 119.95 -55.10 -30.67
CA PHE A 544 119.78 -56.24 -31.56
C PHE A 544 120.76 -56.20 -32.74
N ARG A 545 121.01 -55.00 -33.29
CA ARG A 545 122.03 -54.79 -34.33
C ARG A 545 123.43 -55.12 -33.84
N LYS A 546 123.81 -54.67 -32.63
CA LYS A 546 125.10 -55.01 -32.02
C LYS A 546 125.22 -56.50 -31.70
N GLU A 547 124.15 -57.14 -31.25
CA GLU A 547 124.12 -58.58 -30.99
C GLU A 547 124.31 -59.39 -32.28
N GLN A 548 123.65 -59.01 -33.38
CA GLN A 548 123.91 -59.62 -34.69
C GLN A 548 125.35 -59.36 -35.18
N GLU A 549 125.89 -58.16 -34.97
CA GLU A 549 127.28 -57.86 -35.32
C GLU A 549 128.26 -58.72 -34.51
N TYR A 550 128.01 -58.90 -33.21
CA TYR A 550 128.77 -59.80 -32.34
C TYR A 550 128.68 -61.26 -32.80
N LEU A 551 127.48 -61.75 -33.10
CA LEU A 551 127.27 -63.11 -33.60
C LEU A 551 127.97 -63.33 -34.95
N ASN A 552 127.94 -62.36 -35.85
CA ASN A 552 128.70 -62.42 -37.10
C ASN A 552 130.22 -62.42 -36.85
N ARG A 553 130.71 -61.63 -35.88
CA ARG A 553 132.12 -61.63 -35.45
C ARG A 553 132.55 -63.00 -34.91
N ILE A 554 131.70 -63.64 -34.11
CA ILE A 554 131.94 -65.01 -33.59
C ILE A 554 132.01 -65.99 -34.76
N ARG A 555 131.09 -65.90 -35.72
CA ARG A 555 131.06 -66.75 -36.92
C ARG A 555 132.32 -66.59 -37.79
N GLU A 556 132.78 -65.34 -37.99
CA GLU A 556 134.05 -65.05 -38.70
C GLU A 556 135.29 -65.57 -37.97
N LEU A 557 135.27 -65.61 -36.64
CA LEU A 557 136.35 -66.18 -35.84
C LEU A 557 136.36 -67.70 -35.90
N GLU A 558 135.19 -68.34 -35.87
CA GLU A 558 135.05 -69.80 -36.01
C GLU A 558 135.49 -70.29 -37.40
N GLU A 559 135.15 -69.57 -38.49
CA GLU A 559 135.59 -69.89 -39.86
C GLU A 559 137.10 -69.69 -40.08
N LYS A 560 137.80 -68.91 -39.25
CA LYS A 560 139.26 -68.74 -39.30
C LYS A 560 140.05 -69.81 -38.53
N THR A 561 139.38 -70.78 -37.92
CA THR A 561 139.99 -71.82 -37.08
C THR A 561 139.92 -73.26 -37.62
N VAL A 562 139.67 -73.44 -38.92
CA VAL A 562 139.73 -74.77 -39.58
C VAL A 562 140.67 -74.76 -40.78
#